data_AF-A0AAE9IRL7-F1
#
_entry.id   AF-A0AAE9IRL7-F1
#
_cell.length_a   1.000
_cell.length_b   1.000
_cell.length_c   1.000
_cell.angle_alpha   90.00
_cell.angle_beta   90.00
_cell.angle_gamma   90.00
#
_symmetry.space_group_name_H-M   'P 1'
#
loop_
_entity.id
_entity.type
_entity.pdbx_description
1 polymer ?
#
loop_
_entity_poly.entity_id
_entity_poly.type
_entity_poly.pdbx_seq_one_letter_code
_entity_poly.pdbx_strand_id
1 'polypeptide(L)'
;MIKYSKENLEFRIHKVYDTDNDFQFHLIYLKKFEKIDPLAIQNYILSLFQTPSEVKLVENETVQLQQIPKLKNLSSCFIQKEEVEAKDFENFIKSHPSLKGVAVDGQINGELDDDVDISGIRNLMFLKARKATANILKNFKKSVLNLKEAQCDNSLLIDVVRKWYNKEAYDQLKLITVILKPEYQFDTVDRQRSIEHVREFEPKRSDPKRRPKEYWYQQEYIPLKVGEPMTAGNQLDIEQKSGGKLMSIICEFERFQFFVWLLEYCGFGRAKLKYIVI
;
A
#
# COMPACT_ATOMS: atom_id res chain seq x y z
N MET A 1 -17.78 2.98 29.43
CA MET A 1 -17.87 1.53 29.17
C MET A 1 -19.35 1.17 29.15
N ILE A 2 -19.93 0.96 27.97
CA ILE A 2 -21.32 0.53 27.85
C ILE A 2 -21.29 -0.97 27.60
N LYS A 3 -21.77 -1.75 28.57
CA LYS A 3 -21.77 -3.21 28.53
C LYS A 3 -23.18 -3.67 28.20
N TYR A 4 -23.46 -3.95 26.93
CA TYR A 4 -24.70 -4.61 26.54
C TYR A 4 -24.45 -6.12 26.54
N SER A 5 -25.13 -6.84 27.44
CA SER A 5 -25.18 -8.30 27.43
C SER A 5 -26.60 -8.76 27.15
N LYS A 6 -26.85 -9.20 25.92
CA LYS A 6 -27.80 -10.27 25.67
C LYS A 6 -27.02 -11.31 24.87
N GLU A 7 -26.53 -12.29 25.63
CA GLU A 7 -25.84 -13.51 25.19
C GLU A 7 -24.79 -13.33 24.09
N ASN A 8 -23.55 -13.13 24.56
CA ASN A 8 -22.32 -13.59 23.91
C ASN A 8 -21.85 -12.85 22.64
N LEU A 9 -21.80 -11.52 22.70
CA LEU A 9 -20.88 -10.72 21.92
C LEU A 9 -20.10 -9.82 22.88
N GLU A 10 -18.77 -9.99 22.94
CA GLU A 10 -17.92 -9.04 23.64
C GLU A 10 -17.52 -7.93 22.67
N PHE A 11 -18.35 -6.89 22.61
CA PHE A 11 -18.00 -5.66 21.89
C PHE A 11 -17.02 -4.86 22.71
N ARG A 12 -15.77 -4.76 22.24
CA ARG A 12 -14.79 -3.85 22.84
C ARG A 12 -14.66 -2.60 22.01
N ILE A 13 -15.40 -1.57 22.42
CA ILE A 13 -15.18 -0.22 21.90
C ILE A 13 -13.91 0.31 22.57
N HIS A 14 -12.79 0.20 21.86
CA HIS A 14 -11.57 0.87 22.25
C HIS A 14 -11.56 2.27 21.64
N LYS A 15 -11.55 3.30 22.48
CA LYS A 15 -11.18 4.64 22.05
C LYS A 15 -9.65 4.66 21.94
N VAL A 16 -9.15 4.46 20.73
CA VAL A 16 -7.72 4.68 20.44
C VAL A 16 -7.58 6.14 20.04
N TYR A 17 -6.90 6.94 20.87
CA TYR A 17 -6.43 8.24 20.45
C TYR A 17 -5.18 8.00 19.61
N ASP A 18 -5.29 8.07 18.29
CA ASP A 18 -4.11 8.36 17.48
C ASP A 18 -3.84 9.88 17.55
N THR A 19 -2.58 10.23 17.40
CA THR A 19 -1.99 11.58 17.38
C THR A 19 -2.69 12.62 16.48
N ASP A 20 -3.65 12.21 15.64
CA ASP A 20 -4.37 13.03 14.66
C ASP A 20 -5.84 13.36 14.99
N ASN A 21 -6.31 13.16 16.23
CA ASN A 21 -7.73 13.37 16.63
C ASN A 21 -8.76 12.51 15.86
N ASP A 22 -8.35 11.37 15.32
CA ASP A 22 -9.25 10.44 14.63
C ASP A 22 -9.96 9.49 15.61
N PHE A 23 -11.26 9.26 15.39
CA PHE A 23 -12.05 8.26 16.11
C PHE A 23 -12.10 6.96 15.31
N GLN A 24 -11.70 5.85 15.94
CA GLN A 24 -11.79 4.51 15.37
C GLN A 24 -12.67 3.61 16.23
N PHE A 25 -13.49 2.78 15.58
CA PHE A 25 -14.22 1.70 16.23
C PHE A 25 -13.61 0.39 15.80
N HIS A 26 -13.22 -0.45 16.76
CA HIS A 26 -12.69 -1.78 16.50
C HIS A 26 -13.78 -2.79 16.84
N LEU A 27 -14.14 -3.63 15.86
CA LEU A 27 -14.96 -4.80 16.05
C LEU A 27 -14.01 -6.01 16.01
N ILE A 28 -14.07 -6.85 17.03
CA ILE A 28 -13.23 -8.06 17.10
C ILE A 28 -14.17 -9.26 16.94
N TYR A 29 -14.11 -9.92 15.79
CA TYR A 29 -14.83 -11.17 15.58
C TYR A 29 -14.04 -12.34 16.18
N LEU A 30 -14.61 -12.95 17.23
CA LEU A 30 -14.01 -14.14 17.84
C LEU A 30 -14.67 -15.39 17.26
N LYS A 31 -13.86 -16.32 16.74
CA LYS A 31 -14.29 -17.59 16.12
C LYS A 31 -15.30 -18.40 16.95
N LYS A 32 -15.29 -18.26 18.28
CA LYS A 32 -16.29 -18.89 19.17
C LYS A 32 -17.74 -18.45 18.94
N PHE A 33 -17.97 -17.45 18.09
CA PHE A 33 -19.28 -16.90 17.74
C PHE A 33 -19.68 -17.19 16.28
N GLU A 34 -19.31 -18.36 15.75
CA GLU A 34 -19.63 -18.86 14.39
C GLU A 34 -21.08 -18.63 13.89
N LYS A 35 -22.04 -18.41 14.80
CA LYS A 35 -23.45 -18.17 14.47
C LYS A 35 -23.79 -16.72 14.12
N ILE A 36 -22.84 -15.79 14.21
CA ILE A 36 -23.14 -14.37 14.05
C ILE A 36 -22.73 -13.92 12.65
N ASP A 37 -23.72 -13.53 11.85
CA ASP A 37 -23.53 -13.00 10.51
C ASP A 37 -22.75 -11.66 10.55
N PRO A 38 -21.52 -11.59 10.03
CA PRO A 38 -20.73 -10.36 10.03
C PRO A 38 -21.39 -9.23 9.25
N LEU A 39 -22.23 -9.54 8.25
CA LEU A 39 -22.99 -8.53 7.50
C LEU A 39 -24.09 -7.93 8.38
N ALA A 40 -24.76 -8.73 9.21
CA ALA A 40 -25.74 -8.23 10.16
C ALA A 40 -25.10 -7.25 11.15
N ILE A 41 -23.90 -7.57 11.66
CA ILE A 41 -23.15 -6.67 12.54
C ILE A 41 -22.75 -5.39 11.79
N GLN A 42 -22.20 -5.51 10.58
CA GLN A 42 -21.81 -4.35 9.78
C GLN A 42 -23.01 -3.43 9.53
N ASN A 43 -24.16 -3.98 9.12
CA ASN A 43 -25.37 -3.20 8.87
C ASN A 43 -25.88 -2.50 10.14
N TYR A 44 -25.81 -3.17 11.31
CA TYR A 44 -26.18 -2.56 12.60
C TYR A 44 -25.24 -1.40 12.98
N ILE A 45 -23.93 -1.57 12.78
CA ILE A 45 -22.97 -0.49 13.01
C ILE A 45 -23.24 0.68 12.06
N LEU A 46 -23.42 0.42 10.77
CA LEU A 46 -23.73 1.46 9.78
C LEU A 46 -25.04 2.21 10.12
N SER A 47 -26.04 1.52 10.67
CA SER A 47 -27.29 2.18 11.10
C SER A 47 -27.11 3.08 12.33
N LEU A 48 -26.18 2.74 13.23
CA LEU A 48 -25.85 3.57 14.39
C LEU A 48 -25.12 4.86 14.00
N PHE A 49 -24.23 4.80 13.01
CA PHE A 49 -23.34 5.93 12.67
C PHE A 49 -23.85 6.84 11.55
N GLN A 50 -24.89 6.44 10.79
CA GLN A 50 -25.59 7.23 9.75
C GLN A 50 -24.71 7.89 8.65
N THR A 51 -23.39 7.71 8.67
CA THR A 51 -22.43 8.17 7.67
C THR A 51 -21.83 6.99 6.92
N PRO A 52 -21.49 7.13 5.63
CA PRO A 52 -20.68 6.13 4.94
C PRO A 52 -19.26 6.17 5.54
N SER A 53 -19.04 5.33 6.55
CA SER A 53 -17.73 5.12 7.13
C SER A 53 -16.93 4.20 6.23
N GLU A 54 -15.68 4.57 5.94
CA GLU A 54 -14.76 3.68 5.24
C GLU A 54 -14.49 2.46 6.13
N VAL A 55 -14.72 1.26 5.62
CA VAL A 55 -14.52 0.01 6.36
C VAL A 55 -13.11 -0.48 6.12
N LYS A 56 -12.43 -0.89 7.18
CA LYS A 56 -11.11 -1.52 7.16
C LYS A 56 -11.24 -2.93 7.71
N LEU A 57 -10.65 -3.89 7.01
CA LEU A 57 -10.55 -5.28 7.48
C LEU A 57 -9.12 -5.57 7.92
N VAL A 58 -8.97 -6.22 9.06
CA VAL A 58 -7.72 -6.84 9.48
C VAL A 58 -7.97 -8.34 9.67
N GLU A 59 -7.51 -9.14 8.71
CA GLU A 59 -7.66 -10.60 8.76
C GLU A 59 -6.37 -11.25 9.26
N ASN A 60 -6.51 -12.10 10.29
CA ASN A 60 -5.40 -12.79 10.95
C ASN A 60 -5.54 -14.30 10.75
N GLU A 61 -4.60 -14.87 9.97
CA GLU A 61 -4.13 -16.25 9.71
C GLU A 61 -5.13 -17.41 9.60
N THR A 62 -6.35 -17.27 10.11
CA THR A 62 -7.24 -18.38 10.45
C THR A 62 -8.42 -18.52 9.50
N VAL A 63 -8.73 -17.49 8.70
CA VAL A 63 -9.90 -17.47 7.83
C VAL A 63 -9.44 -17.47 6.38
N GLN A 64 -9.90 -18.42 5.58
CA GLN A 64 -9.62 -18.42 4.13
C GLN A 64 -10.20 -17.15 3.47
N LEU A 65 -9.50 -16.56 2.49
CA LEU A 65 -9.94 -15.27 1.90
C LEU A 65 -11.34 -15.36 1.28
N GLN A 66 -11.69 -16.54 0.75
CA GLN A 66 -12.99 -16.84 0.15
C GLN A 66 -14.12 -16.92 1.18
N GLN A 67 -13.79 -17.11 2.46
CA GLN A 67 -14.74 -17.14 3.57
C GLN A 67 -14.99 -15.74 4.14
N ILE A 68 -14.20 -14.74 3.73
CA ILE A 68 -14.43 -13.36 4.14
C ILE A 68 -15.75 -12.88 3.52
N PRO A 69 -16.72 -12.42 4.34
CA PRO A 69 -18.00 -11.93 3.85
C PRO A 69 -17.80 -10.69 2.97
N LYS A 70 -18.72 -10.47 2.03
CA LYS A 70 -18.69 -9.31 1.12
C LYS A 70 -19.06 -8.02 1.85
N LEU A 71 -18.10 -7.44 2.56
CA LEU A 71 -18.29 -6.24 3.36
C LEU A 71 -18.63 -5.04 2.48
N LYS A 72 -19.69 -4.31 2.83
CA LYS A 72 -20.06 -3.05 2.16
C LYS A 72 -19.03 -1.96 2.47
N ASN A 73 -18.66 -1.16 1.48
CA ASN A 73 -17.73 -0.03 1.62
C ASN A 73 -16.36 -0.42 2.20
N LEU A 74 -15.90 -1.65 1.94
CA LEU A 74 -14.55 -2.06 2.28
C LEU A 74 -13.54 -1.24 1.48
N SER A 75 -12.85 -0.35 2.19
CA SER A 75 -11.93 0.65 1.63
C SER A 75 -10.48 0.20 1.69
N SER A 76 -10.12 -0.55 2.72
CA SER A 76 -8.78 -1.14 2.84
C SER A 76 -8.77 -2.46 3.58
N CYS A 77 -7.78 -3.29 3.29
CA CYS A 77 -7.61 -4.60 3.93
C CYS A 77 -6.14 -4.83 4.34
N PHE A 78 -5.93 -5.39 5.53
CA PHE A 78 -4.67 -6.03 5.92
C PHE A 78 -4.89 -7.53 6.02
N ILE A 79 -4.12 -8.30 5.24
CA ILE A 79 -4.17 -9.76 5.22
C ILE A 79 -2.88 -10.26 5.86
N GLN A 80 -2.98 -10.84 7.04
CA GLN A 80 -1.84 -11.45 7.73
C GLN A 80 -1.94 -12.96 7.63
N LYS A 81 -1.13 -13.56 6.76
CA LYS A 81 -1.12 -15.00 6.47
C LYS A 81 0.27 -15.44 6.06
N GLU A 82 0.71 -16.63 6.45
CA GLU A 82 2.01 -17.13 5.99
C GLU A 82 2.09 -17.18 4.45
N GLU A 83 1.08 -17.77 3.83
CA GLU A 83 0.94 -17.91 2.38
C GLU A 83 -0.45 -17.50 1.90
N VAL A 84 -0.49 -16.92 0.70
CA VAL A 84 -1.73 -16.50 0.02
C VAL A 84 -1.65 -16.96 -1.43
N GLU A 85 -2.59 -17.80 -1.86
CA GLU A 85 -2.69 -18.18 -3.27
C GLU A 85 -3.09 -16.97 -4.12
N ALA A 86 -2.37 -16.71 -5.22
CA ALA A 86 -2.59 -15.57 -6.11
C ALA A 86 -4.06 -15.49 -6.56
N LYS A 87 -4.64 -16.61 -7.00
CA LYS A 87 -6.05 -16.70 -7.43
C LYS A 87 -7.04 -16.32 -6.33
N ASP A 88 -6.74 -16.66 -5.08
CA ASP A 88 -7.60 -16.33 -3.94
C ASP A 88 -7.54 -14.85 -3.61
N PHE A 89 -6.34 -14.28 -3.69
CA PHE A 89 -6.13 -12.84 -3.58
C PHE A 89 -6.91 -12.09 -4.67
N GLU A 90 -6.81 -12.52 -5.93
CA GLU A 90 -7.53 -11.90 -7.04
C GLU A 90 -9.05 -11.97 -6.89
N ASN A 91 -9.57 -13.14 -6.51
CA ASN A 91 -10.99 -13.32 -6.25
C ASN A 91 -11.47 -12.41 -5.11
N PHE A 92 -10.64 -12.25 -4.07
CA PHE A 92 -10.92 -11.34 -2.97
C PHE A 92 -10.98 -9.88 -3.45
N ILE A 93 -10.03 -9.42 -4.27
CA ILE A 93 -10.05 -8.08 -4.86
C ILE A 93 -11.28 -7.87 -5.76
N LYS A 94 -11.55 -8.81 -6.67
CA LYS A 94 -12.70 -8.77 -7.60
C LYS A 94 -14.04 -8.71 -6.86
N SER A 95 -14.14 -9.34 -5.69
CA SER A 95 -15.36 -9.33 -4.87
C SER A 95 -15.55 -8.06 -4.03
N HIS A 96 -14.54 -7.19 -3.94
CA HIS A 96 -14.58 -5.95 -3.16
C HIS A 96 -14.15 -4.72 -3.99
N PRO A 97 -15.00 -4.27 -4.95
CA PRO A 97 -14.64 -3.20 -5.89
C PRO A 97 -14.43 -1.82 -5.26
N SER A 98 -14.82 -1.64 -3.99
CA SER A 98 -14.57 -0.40 -3.23
C SER A 98 -13.17 -0.33 -2.60
N LEU A 99 -12.37 -1.40 -2.68
CA LEU A 99 -11.03 -1.45 -2.13
C LEU A 99 -10.13 -0.43 -2.82
N LYS A 100 -9.56 0.46 -2.02
CA LYS A 100 -8.59 1.47 -2.44
C LYS A 100 -7.19 1.15 -1.95
N GLY A 101 -7.05 0.33 -0.91
CA GLY A 101 -5.73 -0.07 -0.44
C GLY A 101 -5.67 -1.45 0.20
N VAL A 102 -4.55 -2.14 -0.01
CA VAL A 102 -4.37 -3.52 0.41
C VAL A 102 -2.96 -3.71 0.91
N ALA A 103 -2.82 -4.32 2.07
CA ALA A 103 -1.55 -4.75 2.62
C ALA A 103 -1.59 -6.26 2.88
N VAL A 104 -0.54 -6.98 2.50
CA VAL A 104 -0.42 -8.43 2.70
C VAL A 104 0.90 -8.71 3.43
N ASP A 105 0.78 -9.28 4.63
CA ASP A 105 1.89 -9.87 5.38
C ASP A 105 1.92 -11.37 5.14
N GLY A 106 2.28 -11.75 3.92
CA GLY A 106 2.27 -13.12 3.43
C GLY A 106 2.94 -13.27 2.08
N GLN A 107 3.46 -14.48 1.82
CA GLN A 107 4.02 -14.80 0.51
C GLN A 107 2.86 -15.08 -0.46
N ILE A 108 2.89 -14.46 -1.63
CA ILE A 108 2.00 -14.83 -2.73
C ILE A 108 2.55 -16.07 -3.42
N ASN A 109 1.75 -17.13 -3.45
CA ASN A 109 2.01 -18.35 -4.21
C ASN A 109 1.35 -18.29 -5.58
N GLY A 110 2.09 -18.67 -6.61
CA GLY A 110 1.67 -18.54 -8.00
C GLY A 110 1.91 -17.14 -8.58
N GLU A 111 1.32 -16.88 -9.74
CA GLU A 111 1.43 -15.62 -10.46
C GLU A 111 0.09 -14.90 -10.43
N LEU A 112 0.11 -13.58 -10.22
CA LEU A 112 -1.09 -12.78 -10.44
C LEU A 112 -1.33 -12.69 -11.94
N ASP A 113 -2.56 -12.93 -12.35
CA ASP A 113 -2.99 -12.85 -13.74
C ASP A 113 -2.78 -11.41 -14.27
N ASP A 114 -2.28 -11.30 -15.50
CA ASP A 114 -1.96 -10.02 -16.14
C ASP A 114 -3.23 -9.16 -16.32
N ASP A 115 -4.41 -9.81 -16.38
CA ASP A 115 -5.72 -9.18 -16.54
C ASP A 115 -6.43 -8.88 -15.21
N VAL A 116 -5.77 -9.08 -14.06
CA VAL A 116 -6.38 -8.74 -12.77
C VAL A 116 -6.58 -7.24 -12.70
N ASP A 117 -7.84 -6.83 -12.69
CA ASP A 117 -8.21 -5.44 -12.52
C ASP A 117 -7.94 -4.98 -11.07
N ILE A 118 -6.67 -4.64 -10.82
CA ILE A 118 -6.23 -3.92 -9.62
C ILE A 118 -6.34 -2.40 -9.80
N SER A 119 -7.06 -1.93 -10.83
CA SER A 119 -7.05 -0.50 -11.18
C SER A 119 -7.74 0.38 -10.14
N GLY A 120 -8.62 -0.20 -9.32
CA GLY A 120 -9.23 0.45 -8.15
C GLY A 120 -8.29 0.59 -6.95
N ILE A 121 -7.28 -0.28 -6.84
CA ILE A 121 -6.33 -0.30 -5.73
C ILE A 121 -5.30 0.81 -5.92
N ARG A 122 -5.44 1.89 -5.17
CA ARG A 122 -4.52 3.03 -5.19
C ARG A 122 -3.22 2.72 -4.47
N ASN A 123 -3.30 1.99 -3.36
CA ASN A 123 -2.19 1.76 -2.46
C ASN A 123 -2.02 0.25 -2.19
N LEU A 124 -0.89 -0.32 -2.58
CA LEU A 124 -0.62 -1.75 -2.46
C LEU A 124 0.67 -1.97 -1.66
N MET A 125 0.62 -2.91 -0.72
CA MET A 125 1.76 -3.27 0.11
C MET A 125 1.89 -4.79 0.24
N PHE A 126 3.10 -5.29 0.03
CA PHE A 126 3.46 -6.68 0.32
C PHE A 126 4.67 -6.68 1.25
N LEU A 127 4.55 -7.30 2.43
CA LEU A 127 5.69 -7.46 3.34
C LEU A 127 6.61 -8.62 2.94
N LYS A 128 6.11 -9.56 2.13
CA LYS A 128 6.86 -10.73 1.64
C LYS A 128 6.70 -10.89 0.13
N ALA A 129 7.05 -9.85 -0.63
CA ALA A 129 6.84 -9.80 -2.08
C ALA A 129 7.60 -10.91 -2.83
N ARG A 130 8.85 -11.20 -2.42
CA ARG A 130 9.67 -12.33 -2.91
C ARG A 130 9.60 -12.47 -4.44
N LYS A 131 9.33 -13.67 -4.95
CA LYS A 131 9.28 -13.97 -6.40
C LYS A 131 8.15 -13.23 -7.14
N ALA A 132 7.09 -12.81 -6.45
CA ALA A 132 5.98 -12.06 -7.07
C ALA A 132 6.35 -10.61 -7.44
N THR A 133 7.50 -10.11 -6.97
CA THR A 133 7.98 -8.72 -7.20
C THR A 133 7.87 -8.27 -8.65
N ALA A 134 8.36 -9.09 -9.60
CA ALA A 134 8.39 -8.72 -11.01
C ALA A 134 6.99 -8.57 -11.61
N ASN A 135 6.11 -9.52 -11.32
CA ASN A 135 4.72 -9.50 -11.76
C ASN A 135 3.98 -8.29 -11.16
N ILE A 136 4.14 -8.03 -9.84
CA ILE A 136 3.50 -6.89 -9.18
C ILE A 136 3.98 -5.56 -9.79
N LEU A 137 5.29 -5.39 -10.03
CA LEU A 137 5.84 -4.16 -10.64
C LEU A 137 5.36 -3.96 -12.09
N LYS A 138 5.18 -5.05 -12.84
CA LYS A 138 4.65 -5.02 -14.21
C LYS A 138 3.19 -4.53 -14.23
N ASN A 139 2.35 -5.02 -13.31
CA ASN A 139 0.90 -4.84 -13.35
C ASN A 139 0.41 -3.63 -12.53
N PHE A 140 1.10 -3.21 -11.47
CA PHE A 140 0.68 -2.08 -10.66
C PHE A 140 0.98 -0.72 -11.31
N LYS A 141 -0.07 0.05 -11.66
CA LYS A 141 0.06 1.37 -12.31
C LYS A 141 -0.53 2.54 -11.51
N LYS A 142 -0.82 2.33 -10.23
CA LYS A 142 -1.58 3.28 -9.40
C LYS A 142 -0.66 4.07 -8.48
N SER A 143 -1.16 4.57 -7.35
CA SER A 143 -0.54 5.67 -6.61
C SER A 143 0.68 5.26 -5.81
N VAL A 144 0.55 4.27 -4.92
CA VAL A 144 1.61 3.90 -3.97
C VAL A 144 1.82 2.38 -3.96
N LEU A 145 3.06 1.96 -4.15
CA LEU A 145 3.48 0.56 -4.04
C LEU A 145 4.59 0.40 -3.00
N ASN A 146 4.43 -0.53 -2.08
CA ASN A 146 5.45 -0.90 -1.10
C ASN A 146 5.72 -2.40 -1.16
N LEU A 147 6.93 -2.79 -1.51
CA LEU A 147 7.37 -4.18 -1.56
C LEU A 147 8.52 -4.36 -0.55
N LYS A 148 8.37 -5.31 0.36
CA LYS A 148 9.44 -5.78 1.26
C LYS A 148 9.79 -7.23 0.93
N GLU A 149 10.98 -7.65 1.33
CA GLU A 149 11.58 -8.93 0.94
C GLU A 149 11.50 -9.18 -0.58
N ALA A 150 11.66 -8.12 -1.37
CA ALA A 150 11.56 -8.20 -2.82
C ALA A 150 12.73 -8.99 -3.41
N GLN A 151 12.44 -9.78 -4.44
CA GLN A 151 13.45 -10.46 -5.26
C GLN A 151 13.39 -9.89 -6.67
N CYS A 152 14.29 -8.96 -6.97
CA CYS A 152 14.46 -8.38 -8.29
C CYS A 152 15.89 -7.89 -8.48
N ASP A 153 16.29 -7.71 -9.73
CA ASP A 153 17.55 -7.06 -10.09
C ASP A 153 17.35 -5.58 -10.46
N ASN A 154 18.48 -4.93 -10.75
CA ASN A 154 18.50 -3.55 -11.19
C ASN A 154 17.74 -3.31 -12.50
N SER A 155 17.79 -4.26 -13.45
CA SER A 155 17.20 -4.07 -14.78
C SER A 155 15.69 -3.86 -14.70
N LEU A 156 15.01 -4.61 -13.83
CA LEU A 156 13.58 -4.47 -13.61
C LEU A 156 13.20 -3.09 -13.07
N LEU A 157 13.97 -2.57 -12.12
CA LEU A 157 13.70 -1.27 -11.50
C LEU A 157 14.00 -0.11 -12.48
N ILE A 158 15.05 -0.25 -13.28
CA ILE A 158 15.40 0.71 -14.33
C ILE A 158 14.32 0.74 -15.42
N ASP A 159 13.75 -0.41 -15.77
CA ASP A 159 12.64 -0.47 -16.72
C ASP A 159 11.40 0.30 -16.22
N VAL A 160 11.14 0.28 -14.91
CA VAL A 160 10.09 1.11 -14.30
C VAL A 160 10.40 2.60 -14.48
N VAL A 161 11.64 3.02 -14.20
CA VAL A 161 12.08 4.42 -14.39
C VAL A 161 11.97 4.81 -15.86
N ARG A 162 12.44 3.97 -16.79
CA ARG A 162 12.40 4.21 -18.23
C ARG A 162 10.99 4.40 -18.75
N LYS A 163 10.08 3.50 -18.39
CA LYS A 163 8.66 3.58 -18.79
C LYS A 163 7.98 4.83 -18.25
N TRP A 164 8.28 5.22 -17.01
CA TRP A 164 7.77 6.48 -16.46
C TRP A 164 8.37 7.69 -17.17
N TYR A 165 9.69 7.70 -17.38
CA TYR A 165 10.43 8.79 -18.02
C TYR A 165 9.88 9.05 -19.43
N ASN A 166 9.64 8.00 -20.22
CA ASN A 166 9.09 8.07 -21.57
C ASN A 166 7.56 8.26 -21.62
N LYS A 167 6.86 8.31 -20.49
CA LYS A 167 5.38 8.37 -20.42
C LYS A 167 4.69 7.16 -21.08
N GLU A 168 5.34 6.00 -21.04
CA GLU A 168 4.78 4.74 -21.54
C GLU A 168 3.89 4.06 -20.50
N ALA A 169 4.20 4.25 -19.21
CA ALA A 169 3.41 3.73 -18.10
C ALA A 169 3.63 4.54 -16.82
N TYR A 170 2.86 4.21 -15.77
CA TYR A 170 3.03 4.72 -14.39
C TYR A 170 2.73 6.22 -14.20
N ASP A 171 1.91 6.83 -15.06
CA ASP A 171 1.60 8.27 -14.96
C ASP A 171 0.90 8.70 -13.65
N GLN A 172 0.20 7.76 -13.01
CA GLN A 172 -0.51 7.97 -11.74
C GLN A 172 0.35 7.65 -10.51
N LEU A 173 1.58 7.16 -10.72
CA LEU A 173 2.47 6.73 -9.67
C LEU A 173 3.02 7.92 -8.88
N LYS A 174 2.95 7.80 -7.56
CA LYS A 174 3.48 8.79 -6.61
C LYS A 174 4.66 8.22 -5.83
N LEU A 175 4.64 6.94 -5.51
CA LEU A 175 5.68 6.29 -4.74
C LEU A 175 5.79 4.80 -5.10
N ILE A 176 7.02 4.34 -5.31
CA ILE A 176 7.40 2.94 -5.18
C ILE A 176 8.50 2.88 -4.13
N THR A 177 8.33 1.99 -3.15
CA THR A 177 9.42 1.55 -2.27
C THR A 177 9.60 0.06 -2.46
N VAL A 178 10.83 -0.34 -2.79
CA VAL A 178 11.26 -1.74 -2.85
C VAL A 178 12.38 -1.90 -1.82
N ILE A 179 12.15 -2.78 -0.85
CA ILE A 179 13.19 -3.28 0.06
C ILE A 179 13.49 -4.71 -0.34
N LEU A 180 14.74 -4.94 -0.72
CA LEU A 180 15.23 -6.21 -1.20
C LEU A 180 15.38 -7.18 -0.04
N LYS A 181 15.17 -8.46 -0.34
CA LYS A 181 15.52 -9.55 0.56
C LYS A 181 17.06 -9.57 0.74
N PRO A 182 17.62 -9.90 1.93
CA PRO A 182 19.06 -9.84 2.18
C PRO A 182 19.94 -10.51 1.12
N GLU A 183 19.52 -11.65 0.56
CA GLU A 183 20.30 -12.39 -0.45
C GLU A 183 20.31 -11.73 -1.84
N TYR A 184 19.54 -10.66 -2.02
CA TYR A 184 19.37 -9.91 -3.27
C TYR A 184 19.82 -8.44 -3.12
N GLN A 185 20.44 -8.07 -2.00
CA GLN A 185 20.94 -6.72 -1.77
C GLN A 185 21.97 -6.33 -2.84
N PHE A 186 21.95 -5.07 -3.26
CA PHE A 186 22.88 -4.54 -4.24
C PHE A 186 24.28 -4.49 -3.62
N ASP A 187 25.22 -5.23 -4.19
CA ASP A 187 26.61 -5.04 -3.82
C ASP A 187 27.15 -3.65 -4.27
N THR A 188 28.41 -3.36 -3.97
CA THR A 188 29.00 -2.07 -4.36
C THR A 188 29.08 -1.86 -5.88
N VAL A 189 29.26 -2.94 -6.65
CA VAL A 189 29.27 -2.92 -8.11
C VAL A 189 27.87 -2.70 -8.64
N ASP A 190 26.87 -3.37 -8.07
CA ASP A 190 25.46 -3.19 -8.41
C ASP A 190 24.99 -1.79 -8.12
N ARG A 191 25.41 -1.17 -7.01
CA ARG A 191 25.08 0.25 -6.73
C ARG A 191 25.67 1.19 -7.79
N GLN A 192 26.93 0.95 -8.17
CA GLN A 192 27.59 1.74 -9.21
C GLN A 192 26.88 1.54 -10.56
N ARG A 193 26.49 0.31 -10.87
CA ARG A 193 25.69 -0.04 -12.04
C ARG A 193 24.31 0.60 -11.99
N SER A 194 23.60 0.61 -10.87
CA SER A 194 22.29 1.29 -10.75
C SER A 194 22.43 2.76 -11.09
N ILE A 195 23.47 3.43 -10.57
CA ILE A 195 23.79 4.83 -10.88
C ILE A 195 24.12 5.00 -12.37
N GLU A 196 24.89 4.08 -12.96
CA GLU A 196 25.21 4.10 -14.39
C GLU A 196 23.98 3.87 -15.28
N HIS A 197 23.11 2.94 -14.92
CA HIS A 197 21.89 2.62 -15.66
C HIS A 197 20.91 3.79 -15.66
N VAL A 198 20.88 4.62 -14.61
CA VAL A 198 20.05 5.84 -14.61
C VAL A 198 20.68 7.02 -15.33
N ARG A 199 21.96 6.95 -15.76
CA ARG A 199 22.61 8.07 -16.49
C ARG A 199 21.93 8.40 -17.80
N GLU A 200 21.27 7.42 -18.42
CA GLU A 200 20.49 7.64 -19.66
C GLU A 200 19.34 8.64 -19.48
N PHE A 201 18.95 8.93 -18.22
CA PHE A 201 17.90 9.90 -17.89
C PHE A 201 18.45 11.26 -17.43
N GLU A 202 19.76 11.50 -17.57
CA GLU A 202 20.44 12.74 -17.16
C GLU A 202 20.12 13.19 -15.71
N PRO A 203 20.29 12.30 -14.71
CA PRO A 203 19.90 12.57 -13.33
C PRO A 203 20.71 13.73 -12.75
N LYS A 204 20.04 14.66 -12.08
CA LYS A 204 20.67 15.77 -11.39
C LYS A 204 20.70 15.49 -9.89
N ARG A 205 21.68 16.02 -9.17
CA ARG A 205 21.61 16.00 -7.70
C ARG A 205 20.37 16.76 -7.24
N SER A 206 19.82 16.32 -6.12
CA SER A 206 18.70 16.97 -5.46
C SER A 206 18.92 18.48 -5.31
N ASP A 207 17.96 19.28 -5.76
CA ASP A 207 17.96 20.73 -5.60
C ASP A 207 16.77 21.18 -4.74
N PRO A 208 17.01 21.60 -3.48
CA PRO A 208 15.96 22.09 -2.59
C PRO A 208 15.19 23.31 -3.13
N LYS A 209 15.68 24.00 -4.17
CA LYS A 209 14.94 25.11 -4.81
C LYS A 209 13.88 24.62 -5.77
N ARG A 210 13.98 23.38 -6.26
CA ARG A 210 13.07 22.81 -7.28
C ARG A 210 11.93 21.99 -6.68
N ARG A 211 12.03 21.65 -5.39
CA ARG A 211 11.11 20.76 -4.69
C ARG A 211 11.20 20.93 -3.17
N PRO A 212 10.17 20.53 -2.41
CA PRO A 212 10.21 20.53 -0.95
C PRO A 212 11.38 19.70 -0.35
N LYS A 213 11.77 20.07 0.87
CA LYS A 213 12.81 19.36 1.65
C LYS A 213 12.38 17.95 2.09
N GLU A 214 11.08 17.77 2.28
CA GLU A 214 10.50 16.53 2.77
C GLU A 214 9.41 16.08 1.82
N TYR A 215 9.41 14.78 1.52
CA TYR A 215 8.32 14.16 0.80
C TYR A 215 7.35 13.53 1.80
N TRP A 216 6.22 14.19 1.98
CA TRP A 216 5.09 13.67 2.74
C TRP A 216 4.10 13.02 1.77
N TYR A 217 3.88 11.72 1.91
CA TYR A 217 2.79 11.04 1.22
C TYR A 217 1.80 10.54 2.26
N GLN A 218 0.54 10.95 2.12
CA GLN A 218 -0.52 10.39 2.95
C GLN A 218 -0.75 8.94 2.53
N GLN A 219 -0.56 8.04 3.48
CA GLN A 219 -0.90 6.62 3.34
C GLN A 219 -2.40 6.39 3.51
N GLU A 220 -3.22 7.19 2.81
CA GLU A 220 -4.66 6.93 2.79
C GLU A 220 -4.87 5.48 2.35
N TYR A 221 -5.68 4.70 3.06
CA TYR A 221 -6.00 3.31 2.68
C TYR A 221 -4.92 2.25 2.90
N ILE A 222 -3.76 2.55 3.50
CA ILE A 222 -2.88 1.50 4.04
C ILE A 222 -3.25 1.30 5.53
N PRO A 223 -3.63 0.09 5.95
CA PRO A 223 -4.01 -0.18 7.34
C PRO A 223 -2.82 -0.18 8.31
N LEU A 224 -1.59 -0.16 7.81
CA LEU A 224 -0.35 -0.04 8.58
C LEU A 224 0.15 1.41 8.55
N LYS A 225 0.47 1.97 9.72
CA LYS A 225 1.17 3.25 9.83
C LYS A 225 2.63 3.01 9.43
N VAL A 226 2.98 3.27 8.18
CA VAL A 226 4.35 3.11 7.69
C VAL A 226 4.96 4.48 7.42
N GLY A 227 5.53 5.09 8.46
CA GLY A 227 6.74 5.88 8.27
C GLY A 227 6.63 7.39 8.42
N GLU A 228 7.75 7.88 8.95
CA GLU A 228 8.26 9.25 8.97
C GLU A 228 8.46 9.79 7.54
N PRO A 229 8.51 11.12 7.36
CA PRO A 229 8.76 11.73 6.06
C PRO A 229 10.08 11.26 5.46
N MET A 230 10.11 11.11 4.14
CA MET A 230 11.37 10.87 3.45
C MET A 230 12.15 12.19 3.37
N THR A 231 13.21 12.30 4.17
CA THR A 231 14.08 13.48 4.19
C THR A 231 14.97 13.53 2.95
N ALA A 232 15.14 14.72 2.37
CA ALA A 232 16.08 14.96 1.28
C ALA A 232 17.51 14.54 1.68
N GLY A 233 18.02 13.49 1.01
CA GLY A 233 19.39 12.98 1.16
C GLY A 233 20.10 12.87 -0.20
N ASN A 234 20.79 11.74 -0.43
CA ASN A 234 21.55 11.42 -1.66
C ASN A 234 20.67 11.09 -2.88
N GLN A 235 19.51 11.73 -2.99
CA GLN A 235 18.53 11.52 -4.04
C GLN A 235 19.04 12.08 -5.37
N LEU A 236 18.70 11.37 -6.45
CA LEU A 236 18.88 11.85 -7.81
C LEU A 236 17.52 12.25 -8.38
N ASP A 237 17.45 13.45 -8.95
CA ASP A 237 16.25 14.00 -9.54
C ASP A 237 16.26 13.75 -11.06
N ILE A 238 15.14 13.24 -11.58
CA ILE A 238 14.94 12.96 -13.01
C ILE A 238 13.69 13.70 -13.49
N GLU A 239 13.81 14.41 -14.60
CA GLU A 239 12.70 15.12 -15.24
C GLU A 239 12.02 14.20 -16.26
N GLN A 240 10.70 14.09 -16.20
CA GLN A 240 9.95 13.28 -17.15
C GLN A 240 10.08 13.85 -18.57
N LYS A 241 10.37 13.00 -19.56
CA LYS A 241 10.48 13.40 -20.96
C LYS A 241 9.18 14.01 -21.44
N SER A 242 9.21 15.30 -21.78
CA SER A 242 8.05 16.05 -22.29
C SER A 242 6.80 15.98 -21.38
N GLY A 243 7.01 15.76 -20.07
CA GLY A 243 5.94 15.58 -19.08
C GLY A 243 5.89 16.67 -18.01
N GLY A 244 7.00 17.39 -17.79
CA GLY A 244 7.10 18.45 -16.79
C GLY A 244 7.03 17.96 -15.33
N LYS A 245 6.89 16.65 -15.09
CA LYS A 245 6.95 16.04 -13.77
C LYS A 245 8.40 15.84 -13.34
N LEU A 246 8.67 16.03 -12.07
CA LEU A 246 9.96 15.74 -11.44
C LEU A 246 9.80 14.51 -10.54
N MET A 247 10.72 13.57 -10.63
CA MET A 247 10.84 12.50 -9.65
C MET A 247 12.16 12.59 -8.91
N SER A 248 12.23 11.90 -7.78
CA SER A 248 13.50 11.52 -7.16
C SER A 248 13.59 10.01 -7.07
N ILE A 249 14.82 9.52 -7.23
CA ILE A 249 15.19 8.13 -6.95
C ILE A 249 16.19 8.06 -5.80
N ILE A 250 16.10 6.98 -5.04
CA ILE A 250 17.09 6.57 -4.04
C ILE A 250 17.48 5.14 -4.37
N CYS A 251 18.78 4.88 -4.48
CA CYS A 251 19.31 3.55 -4.64
C CYS A 251 20.38 3.33 -3.56
N GLU A 252 19.99 2.60 -2.52
CA GLU A 252 20.82 2.20 -1.39
C GLU A 252 20.98 0.67 -1.41
N PHE A 253 21.87 0.15 -0.56
CA PHE A 253 22.26 -1.27 -0.51
C PHE A 253 21.08 -2.26 -0.57
N GLU A 254 20.02 -2.01 0.19
CA GLU A 254 18.85 -2.90 0.26
C GLU A 254 17.57 -2.25 -0.27
N ARG A 255 17.66 -1.03 -0.79
CA ARG A 255 16.48 -0.18 -0.97
C ARG A 255 16.53 0.57 -2.29
N PHE A 256 15.45 0.44 -3.03
CA PHE A 256 15.13 1.31 -4.14
C PHE A 256 13.86 2.10 -3.82
N GLN A 257 13.91 3.41 -4.00
CA GLN A 257 12.73 4.26 -3.91
C GLN A 257 12.63 5.15 -5.13
N PHE A 258 11.40 5.35 -5.55
CA PHE A 258 10.97 6.21 -6.64
C PHE A 258 9.81 7.03 -6.10
N PHE A 259 9.83 8.35 -6.27
CA PHE A 259 8.69 9.17 -5.90
C PHE A 259 8.59 10.43 -6.74
N VAL A 260 7.35 10.82 -7.04
CA VAL A 260 7.03 11.92 -7.96
C VAL A 260 6.62 13.14 -7.14
N TRP A 261 7.30 14.25 -7.37
CA TRP A 261 6.98 15.53 -6.78
C TRP A 261 5.77 16.12 -7.50
N LEU A 262 4.63 16.12 -6.83
CA LEU A 262 3.43 16.80 -7.30
C LEU A 262 3.38 18.18 -6.62
N LEU A 263 3.17 19.22 -7.42
CA LEU A 263 3.05 20.60 -6.93
C LEU A 263 1.92 20.77 -5.88
N GLU A 264 0.93 19.87 -5.87
CA GLU A 264 -0.28 19.95 -5.05
C GLU A 264 -0.14 19.43 -3.60
N TYR A 265 0.97 18.76 -3.23
CA TYR A 265 1.17 18.28 -1.85
C TYR A 265 1.84 19.32 -0.92
N CYS A 266 1.86 20.59 -1.32
CA CYS A 266 2.40 21.70 -0.54
C CYS A 266 1.43 22.28 0.51
N GLY A 267 0.39 21.54 0.94
CA GLY A 267 -0.67 22.06 1.81
C GLY A 267 -1.06 21.12 2.94
N PHE A 268 -1.08 21.68 4.16
CA PHE A 268 -1.42 21.06 5.44
C PHE A 268 -2.72 20.24 5.48
N GLY A 269 -2.73 19.29 6.43
CA GLY A 269 -3.78 18.32 6.69
C GLY A 269 -5.19 18.93 6.88
N ARG A 270 -6.18 18.15 6.43
CA ARG A 270 -7.57 18.32 6.83
C ARG A 270 -8.04 17.05 7.51
N ALA A 271 -8.38 17.18 8.79
CA ALA A 271 -9.04 16.15 9.57
C ALA A 271 -10.35 15.75 8.90
N LYS A 272 -10.57 14.44 8.76
CA LYS A 272 -11.88 13.85 8.49
C LYS A 272 -11.97 12.60 9.35
N LEU A 273 -13.09 12.46 10.05
CA LEU A 273 -13.47 11.25 10.76
C LEU A 273 -13.57 10.11 9.73
N LYS A 274 -12.73 9.07 9.82
CA LYS A 274 -12.55 8.18 8.65
C LYS A 274 -12.82 6.68 8.81
N TYR A 275 -12.89 6.01 9.97
CA TYR A 275 -12.79 4.51 9.92
C TYR A 275 -13.58 3.66 10.94
N ILE A 276 -14.04 2.49 10.47
CA ILE A 276 -14.44 1.32 11.26
C ILE A 276 -13.47 0.17 10.93
N VAL A 277 -12.87 -0.46 11.94
CA VAL A 277 -12.01 -1.64 11.84
C VAL A 277 -12.84 -2.86 12.23
N ILE A 278 -12.92 -3.87 11.35
CA ILE A 278 -13.60 -5.16 11.56
C ILE A 278 -12.57 -6.29 11.57
#